data_AF-A0A519W8V8-F1
#
_entry.id   AF-A0A519W8V8-F1
#
_cell.length_a   1.000
_cell.length_b   1.000
_cell.length_c   1.000
_cell.angle_alpha   90.00
_cell.angle_beta   90.00
_cell.angle_gamma   90.00
#
_symmetry.space_group_name_H-M   'P 1'
#
loop_
_entity.id
_entity.type
_entity.pdbx_description
1 polymer ?
#
loop_
_entity_poly.entity_id
_entity_poly.type
_entity_poly.pdbx_seq_one_letter_code
_entity_poly.pdbx_strand_id
1 'polypeptide(L)' 'AAPISSEYQKLQRELTSKFSARVKLKVSENGKGAIEIPFGSEDDLSRILELLDW' A
#
# COMPACT_ATOMS: atom_id res chain seq x y z
N ALA A 1 -12.65 -13.72 4.99
CA ALA A 1 -12.12 -12.58 4.22
C ALA A 1 -12.60 -12.74 2.79
N ALA A 2 -13.33 -11.77 2.24
CA ALA A 2 -13.69 -11.79 0.83
C ALA A 2 -12.41 -11.78 -0.02
N PRO A 3 -12.35 -12.52 -1.13
CA PRO A 3 -11.20 -12.47 -2.04
C PRO A 3 -11.01 -11.03 -2.52
N ILE A 4 -9.79 -10.51 -2.38
CA ILE A 4 -9.42 -9.18 -2.86
C ILE A 4 -9.69 -9.16 -4.37
N SER A 5 -10.61 -8.29 -4.81
CA SER A 5 -10.98 -8.17 -6.23
C SER A 5 -9.74 -7.86 -7.09
N SER A 6 -9.82 -8.18 -8.38
CA SER A 6 -8.72 -7.95 -9.34
C SER A 6 -8.25 -6.49 -9.39
N GLU A 7 -9.17 -5.55 -9.17
CA GLU A 7 -8.89 -4.11 -9.10
C GLU A 7 -7.99 -3.77 -7.91
N TYR A 8 -8.30 -4.31 -6.74
CA TYR A 8 -7.51 -4.09 -5.53
C TYR A 8 -6.12 -4.72 -5.60
N GLN A 9 -5.99 -5.88 -6.26
CA GLN A 9 -4.68 -6.49 -6.53
C GLN A 9 -3.85 -5.63 -7.48
N LYS A 10 -4.47 -5.02 -8.50
CA LYS A 10 -3.82 -4.08 -9.41
C LYS A 10 -3.35 -2.84 -8.65
N LEU A 11 -4.21 -2.24 -7.82
CA LEU A 11 -3.87 -1.11 -6.97
C LEU A 11 -2.68 -1.43 -6.04
N GLN A 12 -2.68 -2.60 -5.40
CA GLN A 12 -1.57 -3.00 -4.53
C GLN A 12 -0.24 -3.09 -5.30
N ARG A 13 -0.25 -3.59 -6.53
CA ARG A 13 0.95 -3.64 -7.39
C ARG A 13 1.43 -2.25 -7.78
N GLU A 14 0.51 -1.35 -8.13
CA GLU A 14 0.84 0.03 -8.48
C GLU A 14 1.47 0.77 -7.31
N LEU A 15 0.89 0.66 -6.10
CA LEU A 15 1.47 1.26 -4.89
C LEU A 15 2.83 0.63 -4.54
N THR A 16 2.97 -0.69 -4.70
CA THR A 16 4.25 -1.38 -4.47
C THR A 16 5.35 -0.85 -5.40
N SER A 17 5.02 -0.65 -6.68
CA SER A 17 5.93 -0.07 -7.67
C SER A 17 6.26 1.38 -7.33
N LYS A 18 5.24 2.20 -7.03
CA LYS A 18 5.39 3.62 -6.73
C LYS A 18 6.32 3.86 -5.53
N PHE A 19 6.10 3.17 -4.42
CA PHE A 19 6.90 3.35 -3.21
C PHE A 19 8.19 2.54 -3.21
N SER A 20 8.41 1.68 -4.22
CA SER A 20 9.48 0.68 -4.21
C SER A 20 9.55 -0.06 -2.87
N ALA A 21 8.38 -0.38 -2.32
CA ALA A 21 8.20 -0.92 -0.98
C ALA A 21 7.02 -1.89 -0.99
N ARG A 22 7.05 -2.89 -0.10
CA ARG A 22 5.93 -3.83 0.02
C ARG A 22 4.69 -3.09 0.51
N VAL A 23 3.56 -3.27 -0.16
CA VAL A 23 2.27 -2.71 0.27
C VAL A 23 1.30 -3.84 0.58
N LYS A 24 0.59 -3.74 1.71
CA LYS A 24 -0.53 -4.62 2.06
C LYS A 24 -1.81 -3.80 2.08
N LEU A 25 -2.78 -4.21 1.28
CA LEU A 25 -4.12 -3.63 1.30
C LEU A 25 -5.07 -4.52 2.12
N LYS A 26 -5.74 -3.93 3.10
CA LYS A 26 -6.82 -4.58 3.87
C LYS A 26 -8.11 -3.83 3.57
N VAL A 27 -9.10 -4.50 3.00
CA VAL A 27 -10.42 -3.93 2.72
C VAL A 27 -11.46 -4.70 3.53
N SER A 28 -12.32 -3.97 4.23
CA SER A 28 -13.46 -4.52 4.97
C SER A 28 -14.77 -4.27 4.22
N GLU A 29 -15.80 -5.03 4.57
CA GLU A 29 -17.06 -5.13 3.82
C GLU A 29 -17.87 -3.82 3.74
N ASN A 30 -17.51 -2.79 4.51
CA ASN A 30 -18.17 -1.48 4.52
C ASN A 30 -17.38 -0.39 3.77
N GLY A 31 -16.43 -0.78 2.90
CA GLY A 31 -15.59 0.14 2.15
C GLY A 31 -14.48 0.80 2.99
N LYS A 32 -14.40 0.54 4.29
CA LYS A 32 -13.25 0.95 5.11
C LYS A 32 -12.09 0.01 4.86
N GLY A 33 -10.87 0.54 4.93
CA GLY A 33 -9.67 -0.24 4.76
C GLY A 33 -8.46 0.39 5.40
N ALA A 34 -7.33 -0.30 5.27
CA ALA A 34 -6.02 0.16 5.68
C ALA A 34 -5.00 -0.19 4.60
N ILE A 35 -4.04 0.70 4.43
CA ILE A 35 -2.83 0.47 3.62
C ILE A 35 -1.67 0.40 4.61
N GLU A 36 -0.94 -0.72 4.60
CA GLU A 36 0.25 -0.90 5.42
C GLU A 36 1.48 -0.99 4.53
N ILE A 37 2.46 -0.11 4.79
CA ILE A 37 3.75 -0.08 4.11
C ILE A 37 4.85 -0.30 5.16
N PRO A 38 5.30 -1.53 5.39
CA PRO A 38 6.47 -1.77 6.24
C PRO A 38 7.71 -1.11 5.65
N PHE A 39 8.45 -0.40 6.50
CA PHE A 39 9.74 0.22 6.19
C PHE A 39 10.86 -0.45 7.00
N GLY A 40 12.06 -0.53 6.43
CA GLY A 40 13.21 -1.16 7.08
C GLY A 40 14.08 -0.21 7.91
N SER A 41 13.99 1.10 7.65
CA SER A 41 14.79 2.14 8.28
C SER A 41 14.06 3.50 8.24
N GLU A 42 14.62 4.49 8.94
CA GLU A 42 14.13 5.88 8.89
C GLU A 42 14.30 6.51 7.50
N ASP A 43 15.36 6.14 6.77
CA ASP A 43 15.59 6.59 5.39
C ASP A 43 14.49 6.05 4.45
N ASP A 44 14.12 4.78 4.61
CA ASP A 44 13.02 4.18 3.85
C ASP A 44 11.69 4.88 4.14
N LEU A 45 11.42 5.18 5.43
CA LEU A 45 10.22 5.92 5.82
C LEU A 45 10.21 7.31 5.16
N SER A 46 11.31 8.05 5.23
CA SER A 46 11.44 9.39 4.67
C SER A 46 11.18 9.38 3.16
N ARG A 47 11.81 8.45 2.43
CA ARG A 47 11.60 8.26 1.00
C ARG A 47 10.15 7.90 0.64
N ILE A 48 9.48 7.06 1.45
CA ILE A 48 8.07 6.72 1.25
C ILE A 48 7.19 7.96 1.42
N LEU A 49 7.46 8.78 2.45
CA LEU A 49 6.70 10.00 2.73
C LEU A 49 6.85 11.03 1.59
N GLU A 50 8.05 11.25 1.07
CA GLU A 50 8.27 12.13 -0.09
C GLU A 50 7.49 11.70 -1.34
N LEU A 51 7.34 10.38 -1.54
CA LEU A 51 6.59 9.82 -2.67
C LEU A 51 5.07 9.88 -2.49
N LEU A 52 4.58 10.09 -1.26
CA LEU A 52 3.15 10.22 -0.92
C LEU A 52 2.61 11.63 -1.18
N ASP A 53 3.45 12.67 -1.08
CA ASP A 53 3.08 14.06 -1.37
C ASP A 53 2.95 14.36 -2.88
N TRP A 54 2.80 13.32 -3.72
CA TRP A 54 2.74 13.38 -5.19
C TRP A 54 1.33 13.48 -5.76
#